data_AF-A0A344LV31-F1
#
_entry.id   AF-A0A344LV31-F1
#
_cell.length_a   1.000
_cell.length_b   1.000
_cell.length_c   1.000
_cell.angle_alpha   90.00
_cell.angle_beta   90.00
_cell.angle_gamma   90.00
#
_symmetry.space_group_name_H-M   'P 1'
#
loop_
_entity.id
_entity.type
_entity.pdbx_description
1 polymer ?
#
loop_
_entity_poly.entity_id
_entity_poly.type
_entity_poly.pdbx_seq_one_letter_code
_entity_poly.pdbx_strand_id
1 'polypeptide(L)'
;MFKHDLPTAVPTLHNLKKTIDHFLSDSITLNSIDKIGAASEFEAEVKEILKGYRNNSQVYNLDFQYKKLIQIITDIHNLNLAVNNEIPEWLESELGVVFHKIRNILLVLEIELN
;
A
#
# COMPACT_ATOMS: atom_id res chain seq x y z
N MET A 1 -7.99 -20.58 -17.30
CA MET A 1 -8.91 -20.67 -16.15
C MET A 1 -8.06 -20.72 -14.89
N PHE A 2 -7.81 -19.56 -14.27
CA PHE A 2 -6.99 -19.48 -13.07
C PHE A 2 -7.80 -20.04 -11.89
N LYS A 3 -7.42 -21.24 -11.42
CA LYS A 3 -7.94 -21.91 -10.22
C LYS A 3 -6.96 -21.71 -9.05
N HIS A 4 -6.59 -20.46 -8.78
CA HIS A 4 -6.06 -20.08 -7.47
C HIS A 4 -7.07 -19.14 -6.84
N ASP A 5 -7.36 -19.42 -5.57
CA ASP A 5 -8.58 -19.13 -4.85
C ASP A 5 -8.96 -17.63 -4.83
N LEU A 6 -9.91 -17.25 -5.69
CA LEU A 6 -10.68 -16.01 -5.56
C LEU A 6 -11.16 -15.73 -4.12
N PRO A 7 -11.60 -16.74 -3.32
CA PRO A 7 -12.01 -16.52 -1.94
C PRO A 7 -10.92 -16.06 -0.96
N THR A 8 -9.63 -16.37 -1.17
CA THR A 8 -8.56 -15.97 -0.25
C THR A 8 -7.95 -14.61 -0.58
N ALA A 9 -8.07 -14.14 -1.82
CA ALA A 9 -7.63 -12.80 -2.20
C ALA A 9 -8.57 -11.70 -1.68
N VAL A 10 -9.88 -11.97 -1.58
CA VAL A 10 -10.89 -10.98 -1.14
C VAL A 10 -10.67 -10.47 0.29
N PRO A 11 -10.42 -11.33 1.31
CA PRO A 11 -10.08 -10.85 2.65
C PRO A 11 -8.81 -10.00 2.70
N THR A 12 -7.79 -10.40 1.93
CA THR A 12 -6.51 -9.67 1.83
C THR A 12 -6.69 -8.28 1.21
N LEU A 13 -7.51 -8.19 0.14
CA LEU A 13 -7.88 -6.91 -0.47
C LEU A 13 -8.64 -5.99 0.49
N HIS A 14 -9.57 -6.55 1.27
CA HIS A 14 -10.35 -5.80 2.24
C HIS A 14 -9.48 -5.23 3.37
N ASN A 15 -8.58 -6.04 3.92
CA ASN A 15 -7.63 -5.60 4.94
C ASN A 15 -6.71 -4.49 4.44
N LEU A 16 -6.12 -4.64 3.26
CA LEU A 16 -5.26 -3.61 2.66
C LEU A 16 -6.00 -2.29 2.48
N LYS A 17 -7.23 -2.33 1.96
CA LYS A 17 -8.07 -1.14 1.82
C LYS A 17 -8.34 -0.49 3.18
N LYS A 18 -8.69 -1.26 4.20
CA LYS A 18 -8.95 -0.75 5.55
C LYS A 18 -7.70 -0.10 6.14
N THR A 19 -6.53 -0.71 5.97
CA THR A 19 -5.25 -0.13 6.40
C THR A 19 -5.03 1.20 5.69
N ILE A 20 -5.17 1.25 4.37
CA ILE A 20 -4.99 2.50 3.60
C ILE A 20 -6.00 3.57 4.01
N ASP A 21 -7.26 3.23 4.18
CA ASP A 21 -8.30 4.19 4.60
C ASP A 21 -8.00 4.77 5.99
N HIS A 22 -7.46 3.97 6.91
CA HIS A 22 -6.99 4.45 8.21
C HIS A 22 -5.77 5.39 8.09
N PHE A 23 -4.83 5.08 7.19
CA PHE A 23 -3.70 5.98 6.89
C PHE A 23 -4.12 7.30 6.27
N LEU A 24 -5.21 7.30 5.49
CA LEU A 24 -5.75 8.50 4.84
C LEU A 24 -6.62 9.35 5.79
N SER A 25 -7.11 8.79 6.90
CA SER A 25 -7.95 9.49 7.87
C SER A 25 -7.20 10.16 9.01
N ASP A 26 -5.99 9.68 9.30
CA ASP A 26 -5.16 10.14 10.42
C ASP A 26 -4.02 11.05 9.93
N SER A 27 -3.49 11.90 10.80
CA SER A 27 -2.26 12.64 10.48
C SER A 27 -1.10 11.66 10.29
N ILE A 28 -0.37 11.81 9.18
CA ILE A 28 0.72 10.90 8.87
C ILE A 28 1.92 11.22 9.78
N THR A 29 2.31 10.24 10.60
CA THR A 29 3.46 10.33 11.52
C THR A 29 4.52 9.30 11.13
N LEU A 30 5.76 9.49 11.62
CA LEU A 30 6.80 8.50 11.39
C LEU A 30 6.41 7.11 11.94
N ASN A 31 5.82 7.08 13.13
CA ASN A 31 5.28 5.85 13.72
C ASN A 31 4.20 5.16 12.89
N SER A 32 3.34 5.92 12.20
CA SER A 32 2.37 5.31 11.29
C SER A 32 3.09 4.78 10.06
N ILE A 33 3.99 5.54 9.46
CA ILE A 33 4.80 5.11 8.31
C ILE A 33 5.53 3.77 8.55
N ASP A 34 6.08 3.56 9.75
CA ASP A 34 6.79 2.31 10.07
C ASP A 34 5.87 1.07 10.07
N LYS A 35 4.56 1.25 10.32
CA LYS A 35 3.59 0.14 10.33
C LYS A 35 3.23 -0.38 8.94
N ILE A 36 3.62 0.32 7.88
CA ILE A 36 3.33 -0.03 6.47
C ILE A 36 4.59 -0.12 5.61
N GLY A 37 5.76 0.09 6.22
CA GLY A 37 7.06 -0.05 5.59
C GLY A 37 7.44 -1.50 5.30
N ALA A 38 8.73 -1.73 5.04
CA ALA A 38 9.25 -3.07 4.84
C ALA A 38 9.11 -3.92 6.11
N ALA A 39 8.88 -5.22 5.96
CA ALA A 39 8.61 -6.20 7.02
C ALA A 39 7.31 -5.97 7.82
N SER A 40 6.37 -5.18 7.30
CA SER A 40 5.04 -4.98 7.88
C SER A 40 4.02 -6.05 7.46
N GLU A 41 2.92 -6.16 8.20
CA GLU A 41 1.75 -6.95 7.78
C GLU A 41 1.22 -6.46 6.41
N PHE A 42 1.29 -5.15 6.16
CA PHE A 42 0.94 -4.55 4.87
C PHE A 42 1.80 -5.08 3.73
N GLU A 43 3.13 -5.20 3.92
CA GLU A 43 4.01 -5.83 2.92
C GLU A 43 3.62 -7.28 2.64
N ALA A 44 3.32 -8.06 3.69
CA ALA A 44 2.94 -9.46 3.55
C ALA A 44 1.67 -9.60 2.71
N GLU A 45 0.66 -8.79 2.99
CA GLU A 45 -0.61 -8.78 2.25
C GLU A 45 -0.42 -8.36 0.78
N VAL A 46 0.39 -7.32 0.51
CA VAL A 46 0.73 -6.92 -0.88
C VAL A 46 1.43 -8.07 -1.61
N LYS A 47 2.43 -8.71 -0.98
CA LYS A 47 3.18 -9.83 -1.58
C LYS A 47 2.28 -11.01 -1.93
N GLU A 48 1.27 -11.32 -1.12
CA GLU A 48 0.31 -12.39 -1.42
C GLU A 48 -0.49 -12.09 -2.70
N ILE A 49 -0.95 -10.85 -2.88
CA ILE A 49 -1.62 -10.44 -4.12
C ILE A 49 -0.67 -10.55 -5.34
N LEU A 50 0.58 -10.11 -5.19
CA LEU A 50 1.58 -10.17 -6.28
C LEU A 50 1.90 -11.62 -6.71
N LYS A 51 1.82 -12.59 -5.79
CA LYS A 51 2.04 -14.01 -6.11
C LYS A 51 0.90 -14.60 -6.94
N GLY A 52 -0.34 -14.24 -6.63
CA GLY A 52 -1.54 -14.86 -7.21
C GLY A 52 -1.86 -14.45 -8.65
N TYR A 53 -1.43 -13.25 -9.08
CA TYR A 53 -2.02 -12.60 -10.26
C TYR A 53 -0.99 -11.94 -11.19
N ARG A 54 0.14 -12.60 -11.44
CA ARG A 54 1.28 -12.04 -12.22
C ARG A 54 0.98 -11.61 -13.66
N ASN A 55 -0.16 -11.95 -14.24
CA ASN A 55 -0.54 -11.52 -15.60
C ASN A 55 -1.60 -10.40 -15.61
N ASN A 56 -2.05 -9.93 -14.44
CA ASN A 56 -3.01 -8.86 -14.32
C ASN A 56 -2.29 -7.50 -14.30
N SER A 57 -2.69 -6.57 -15.18
CA SER A 57 -2.07 -5.23 -15.30
C SER A 57 -2.23 -4.39 -14.04
N GLN A 58 -3.29 -4.56 -13.27
CA GLN A 58 -3.51 -3.89 -11.99
C GLN A 58 -2.55 -4.41 -10.92
N VAL A 59 -2.19 -5.69 -10.95
CA VAL A 59 -1.16 -6.25 -10.05
C VAL A 59 0.23 -5.70 -10.35
N TYR A 60 0.56 -5.45 -11.63
CA TYR A 60 1.77 -4.70 -11.98
C TYR A 60 1.73 -3.25 -11.49
N ASN A 61 0.59 -2.58 -11.64
CA ASN A 61 0.41 -1.22 -11.14
C ASN A 61 0.55 -1.17 -9.61
N LEU A 62 0.00 -2.17 -8.91
CA LEU A 62 0.11 -2.32 -7.45
C LEU A 62 1.57 -2.45 -7.03
N ASP A 63 2.33 -3.36 -7.67
CA ASP A 63 3.76 -3.54 -7.41
C ASP A 63 4.55 -2.24 -7.61
N PHE A 64 4.26 -1.51 -8.69
CA PHE A 64 4.91 -0.24 -8.97
C PHE A 64 4.61 0.82 -7.90
N GLN A 65 3.34 1.01 -7.52
CA GLN A 65 2.98 1.98 -6.48
C GLN A 65 3.53 1.57 -5.11
N TYR A 66 3.55 0.28 -4.80
CA TYR A 66 4.12 -0.25 -3.56
C TYR A 66 5.63 0.00 -3.47
N LYS A 67 6.38 -0.24 -4.55
CA LYS A 67 7.81 0.10 -4.61
C LYS A 67 8.05 1.59 -4.41
N LYS A 68 7.19 2.44 -4.99
CA LYS A 68 7.26 3.89 -4.77
C LYS A 68 7.03 4.24 -3.30
N LEU A 69 6.04 3.63 -2.65
CA LEU A 69 5.79 3.81 -1.21
C LEU A 69 7.05 3.45 -0.40
N ILE A 70 7.66 2.29 -0.66
CA ILE A 70 8.87 1.85 0.05
C ILE A 70 10.04 2.82 -0.16
N GLN A 71 10.21 3.35 -1.37
CA GLN A 71 11.23 4.36 -1.64
C GLN A 71 11.00 5.63 -0.80
N ILE A 72 9.77 6.15 -0.77
CA ILE A 72 9.43 7.34 0.03
C ILE A 72 9.71 7.09 1.51
N ILE A 73 9.26 5.95 2.05
CA ILE A 73 9.50 5.57 3.45
C ILE A 73 11.00 5.47 3.75
N THR A 74 11.76 4.88 2.84
CA THR A 74 13.23 4.78 2.97
C THR A 74 13.88 6.16 2.97
N ASP A 75 13.43 7.08 2.12
CA ASP A 75 13.96 8.44 2.04
C ASP A 75 13.62 9.25 3.30
N ILE A 76 12.44 9.06 3.90
CA ILE A 76 12.06 9.66 5.18
C ILE A 76 13.09 9.33 6.26
N HIS A 77 13.47 8.07 6.37
CA HIS A 77 14.45 7.60 7.34
C HIS A 77 15.86 8.07 6.99
N ASN A 78 16.30 7.87 5.75
CA ASN A 78 17.68 8.14 5.34
C ASN A 78 18.03 9.63 5.33
N LEU A 79 17.06 10.49 5.00
CA LEU A 79 17.24 11.94 4.97
C LEU A 79 16.80 12.61 6.27
N ASN A 80 16.34 11.83 7.26
CA ASN A 80 15.84 12.31 8.55
C ASN A 80 14.80 13.43 8.38
N LEU A 81 13.80 13.18 7.51
CA LEU A 81 12.80 14.18 7.14
C LEU A 81 11.76 14.43 8.22
N ALA A 82 11.64 13.53 9.20
CA ALA A 82 10.71 13.68 10.31
C ALA A 82 11.31 14.53 11.44
N VAL A 83 10.52 15.47 11.98
CA VAL A 83 10.88 16.27 13.15
C VAL A 83 9.80 16.08 14.20
N ASN A 84 10.17 15.69 15.42
CA ASN A 84 9.22 15.41 16.50
C ASN A 84 8.11 14.42 16.09
N ASN A 85 8.46 13.39 15.31
CA ASN A 85 7.54 12.36 14.78
C ASN A 85 6.52 12.87 13.73
N GLU A 86 6.61 14.12 13.29
CA GLU A 86 5.83 14.70 12.20
C GLU A 86 6.65 14.74 10.91
N ILE A 87 6.01 14.49 9.77
CA ILE A 87 6.61 14.66 8.45
C ILE A 87 6.19 16.00 7.83
N PRO A 88 6.99 16.57 6.91
CA PRO A 88 6.60 17.76 6.16
C PRO A 88 5.32 17.57 5.34
N GLU A 89 4.51 18.62 5.23
CA GLU A 89 3.23 18.61 4.48
C GLU A 89 3.39 18.13 3.03
N TRP A 90 4.47 18.53 2.35
CA TRP A 90 4.72 18.11 0.96
C TRP A 90 4.87 16.59 0.83
N LEU A 91 5.41 15.94 1.87
CA LEU A 91 5.65 14.51 1.93
C LEU A 91 4.40 13.76 2.34
N GLU A 92 3.61 14.33 3.26
CA GLU A 92 2.25 13.86 3.56
C GLU A 92 1.38 13.86 2.30
N SER A 93 1.45 14.94 1.51
CA SER A 93 0.77 15.03 0.21
C SER A 93 1.24 13.95 -0.78
N GLU A 94 2.55 13.74 -0.91
CA GLU A 94 3.10 12.72 -1.80
C GLU A 94 2.66 11.30 -1.38
N LEU A 95 2.74 10.99 -0.09
CA LEU A 95 2.26 9.72 0.47
C LEU A 95 0.76 9.55 0.22
N GLY A 96 -0.04 10.58 0.50
CA GLY A 96 -1.48 10.59 0.24
C GLY A 96 -1.81 10.25 -1.22
N VAL A 97 -1.09 10.83 -2.18
CA VAL A 97 -1.27 10.52 -3.61
C VAL A 97 -0.96 9.05 -3.91
N VAL A 98 0.10 8.48 -3.33
CA VAL A 98 0.45 7.06 -3.52
C VAL A 98 -0.62 6.15 -2.91
N PHE A 99 -1.08 6.43 -1.69
CA PHE A 99 -2.14 5.67 -1.04
C PHE A 99 -3.45 5.68 -1.83
N HIS A 100 -3.88 6.84 -2.34
CA HIS A 100 -5.08 6.93 -3.18
C HIS A 100 -4.95 6.08 -4.46
N LYS A 101 -3.76 6.05 -5.08
CA LYS A 101 -3.51 5.19 -6.24
C LYS A 101 -3.59 3.71 -5.87
N ILE A 102 -2.95 3.29 -4.79
CA ILE A 102 -3.03 1.91 -4.30
C ILE A 102 -4.48 1.53 -4.00
N ARG A 103 -5.22 2.37 -3.27
CA ARG A 103 -6.65 2.16 -2.98
C ARG A 103 -7.48 1.95 -4.24
N ASN A 104 -7.30 2.81 -5.25
CA ASN A 104 -8.03 2.70 -6.51
C ASN A 104 -7.68 1.42 -7.27
N ILE A 105 -6.41 1.00 -7.26
CA ILE A 105 -5.97 -0.26 -7.85
C ILE A 105 -6.64 -1.45 -7.14
N LEU A 106 -6.68 -1.45 -5.81
CA LEU A 106 -7.35 -2.50 -5.02
C LEU A 106 -8.86 -2.56 -5.30
N LEU A 107 -9.51 -1.42 -5.50
CA LEU A 107 -10.93 -1.36 -5.90
C LEU A 107 -11.17 -1.98 -7.28
N VAL A 108 -10.30 -1.70 -8.25
CA VAL A 108 -10.41 -2.30 -9.59
C VAL A 108 -10.17 -3.81 -9.51
N LEU A 109 -9.15 -4.25 -8.76
CA LEU A 109 -8.88 -5.67 -8.52
C LEU A 109 -10.07 -6.38 -7.87
N GLU A 110 -10.70 -5.77 -6.87
CA GLU A 110 -11.90 -6.32 -6.22
C GLU A 110 -13.07 -6.47 -7.21
N ILE A 111 -13.26 -5.53 -8.14
CA ILE A 111 -14.29 -5.64 -9.18
C ILE A 111 -13.95 -6.74 -10.19
N GLU A 112 -12.69 -6.84 -10.63
CA GLU A 112 -12.24 -7.85 -11.59
C GLU A 112 -12.27 -9.29 -11.03
N LEU A 113 -12.23 -9.41 -9.70
CA LEU A 113 -12.23 -10.68 -8.95
C LEU A 113 -13.61 -11.05 -8.37
N ASN A 114 -14.66 -10.27 -8.62
CA ASN A 114 -16.04 -10.63 -8.28
C ASN A 114 -16.84 -11.02 -9.54
#